data_AF-A0A840V3G5-F1
#
_entry.id   AF-A0A840V3G5-F1
#
_cell.length_a   1.000
_cell.length_b   1.000
_cell.length_c   1.000
_cell.angle_alpha   90.00
_cell.angle_beta   90.00
_cell.angle_gamma   90.00
#
_symmetry.space_group_name_H-M   'P 1'
#
loop_
_entity.id
_entity.type
_entity.pdbx_description
1 polymer ?
#
loop_
_entity_poly.entity_id
_entity_poly.type
_entity_poly.pdbx_seq_one_letter_code
_entity_poly.pdbx_strand_id
1 'polypeptide(L)'
;MWRWLMLVGILAVTGGSCGAEEGTAAGILSRGTSAATPWFVVEGKEPGPLVVISGGVHGDEPAGARAAEQVRHWKIQKGRLLVLPRANVTALAAGKRKIPGENRDLNRSFPKAGEQGMAEGTIAESIWEWLQAQRPDWVIDLHEGYDFHGRQPASVGSSIIEAGGSEVEAMVPLMLEAVNAEIVDPQRKFQHLHPPVNGSLARAAAAHLGCHAMILETTTRDQALSLRVRQHRTMLKVLLEELGMLATDAPDYPRPREGAFAVALFDDAGASGSGPQQVEATLSKVQGAEVWRVGGDDVRDGALAGFDLVVFPGGSASRQAEALGEGGREKVRTFVREGGGYAGICAGAYLAATNYSWSLGISNHRTFCEMREVPGQGEKSMWYRGPSSTVEMELTEEGRKMMGNISGELGVRYHNGPIMSPAGESDLPEFRVLARFRSEVSHYAVQEGTMEGTPAILATECGRGRVVCISPHPESTPEWRPMMARSLSWAGRQDG
;
A
#
# COMPACT_ATOMS: atom_id res chain seq x y z
N MET A 1 -80.25 4.83 -1.72
CA MET A 1 -79.13 5.24 -2.59
C MET A 1 -77.95 5.60 -1.71
N TRP A 2 -77.13 4.61 -1.37
CA TRP A 2 -75.92 4.78 -0.55
C TRP A 2 -74.73 5.00 -1.47
N ARG A 3 -73.98 6.08 -1.27
CA ARG A 3 -72.71 6.34 -1.96
C ARG A 3 -71.56 5.99 -1.01
N TRP A 4 -70.75 5.04 -1.45
CA TRP A 4 -69.49 4.65 -0.83
C TRP A 4 -68.45 5.77 -0.99
N LEU A 5 -67.82 6.16 0.11
CA LEU A 5 -66.58 6.94 0.15
C LEU A 5 -65.44 5.94 0.39
N MET A 6 -64.63 5.67 -0.63
CA MET A 6 -63.35 4.98 -0.47
C MET A 6 -62.34 5.97 0.13
N LEU A 7 -61.93 5.74 1.37
CA LEU A 7 -60.69 6.29 1.92
C LEU A 7 -59.52 5.50 1.30
N VAL A 8 -58.74 6.14 0.43
CA VAL A 8 -57.39 5.68 0.08
C VAL A 8 -56.44 6.29 1.09
N GLY A 9 -55.97 5.48 2.03
CA GLY A 9 -54.88 5.85 2.93
C GLY A 9 -53.57 5.90 2.14
N ILE A 10 -53.05 7.11 1.92
CA ILE A 10 -51.67 7.31 1.46
C ILE A 10 -50.77 7.09 2.67
N LEU A 11 -50.16 5.90 2.78
CA LEU A 11 -49.00 5.71 3.63
C LEU A 11 -47.84 6.49 3.01
N ALA A 12 -47.53 7.65 3.61
CA ALA A 12 -46.26 8.30 3.39
C ALA A 12 -45.17 7.41 3.99
N VAL A 13 -44.50 6.62 3.15
CA VAL A 13 -43.21 6.03 3.49
C VAL A 13 -42.21 7.17 3.50
N THR A 14 -41.93 7.69 4.68
CA THR A 14 -40.77 8.56 4.90
C THR A 14 -39.54 7.72 4.58
N GLY A 15 -38.95 7.94 3.40
CA GLY A 15 -37.65 7.41 3.04
C GLY A 15 -36.63 7.92 4.04
N GLY A 16 -36.26 7.08 5.00
CA GLY A 16 -35.08 7.31 5.81
C GLY A 16 -33.88 7.33 4.89
N SER A 17 -33.15 8.45 4.86
CA SER A 17 -31.81 8.49 4.30
C SER A 17 -30.98 7.48 5.08
N CYS A 18 -30.73 6.32 4.47
CA CYS A 18 -29.71 5.40 4.95
C CYS A 18 -28.37 6.04 4.60
N GLY A 19 -27.92 6.97 5.43
CA GLY A 19 -26.53 7.37 5.42
C GLY A 19 -25.73 6.14 5.79
N ALA A 20 -25.10 5.50 4.81
CA ALA A 20 -24.09 4.49 5.09
C ALA A 20 -23.03 5.16 5.99
N GLU A 21 -22.78 4.59 7.17
CA GLU A 21 -21.69 5.06 8.02
C GLU A 21 -20.38 4.99 7.22
N GLU A 22 -19.60 6.07 7.29
CA GLU A 22 -18.34 6.25 6.56
C GLU A 22 -17.45 5.01 6.78
N GLY A 23 -17.21 4.24 5.72
CA GLY A 23 -16.38 3.03 5.76
C GLY A 23 -17.11 1.68 5.75
N THR A 24 -18.45 1.64 5.85
CA THR A 24 -19.24 0.38 5.74
C THR A 24 -19.48 -0.04 4.29
N ALA A 25 -19.53 -1.36 4.03
CA ALA A 25 -19.82 -1.89 2.70
C ALA A 25 -21.30 -1.64 2.34
N ALA A 26 -21.52 -1.09 1.14
CA ALA A 26 -22.86 -0.81 0.63
C ALA A 26 -23.58 -2.08 0.16
N GLY A 27 -22.81 -3.09 -0.26
CA GLY A 27 -23.31 -4.42 -0.57
C GLY A 27 -22.18 -5.42 -0.77
N ILE A 28 -22.57 -6.66 -1.08
CA ILE A 28 -21.64 -7.78 -1.31
C ILE A 28 -22.03 -8.44 -2.62
N LEU A 29 -21.09 -8.49 -3.56
CA LEU A 29 -21.19 -9.26 -4.80
C LEU A 29 -20.80 -10.71 -4.56
N SER A 30 -21.28 -11.63 -5.42
CA SER A 30 -21.00 -13.07 -5.31
C SER A 30 -21.32 -13.66 -3.92
N ARG A 31 -22.35 -13.12 -3.26
CA ARG A 31 -22.75 -13.48 -1.89
C ARG A 31 -23.02 -14.99 -1.79
N GLY A 32 -22.52 -15.62 -0.73
CA GLY A 32 -22.68 -17.06 -0.51
C GLY A 32 -21.64 -17.93 -1.22
N THR A 33 -20.65 -17.33 -1.89
CA THR A 33 -19.54 -18.04 -2.53
C THR A 33 -18.21 -17.68 -1.90
N SER A 34 -17.15 -18.43 -2.23
CA SER A 34 -15.77 -18.08 -1.84
C SER A 34 -15.25 -16.80 -2.51
N ALA A 35 -15.95 -16.30 -3.53
CA ALA A 35 -15.63 -15.05 -4.23
C ALA A 35 -16.42 -13.84 -3.72
N ALA A 36 -17.13 -13.96 -2.59
CA ALA A 36 -17.88 -12.87 -2.01
C ALA A 36 -16.99 -11.64 -1.75
N THR A 37 -17.39 -10.48 -2.26
CA THR A 37 -16.58 -9.26 -2.18
C THR A 37 -17.43 -8.02 -1.92
N PRO A 38 -17.04 -7.12 -1.00
CA PRO A 38 -17.78 -5.90 -0.75
C PRO A 38 -17.54 -4.86 -1.85
N TRP A 39 -18.58 -4.07 -2.12
CA TRP A 39 -18.47 -2.81 -2.84
C TRP A 39 -18.93 -1.66 -1.94
N PHE A 40 -18.50 -0.45 -2.27
CA PHE A 40 -18.66 0.74 -1.44
C PHE A 40 -19.27 1.87 -2.24
N VAL A 41 -19.97 2.78 -1.56
CA VAL A 41 -20.51 4.02 -2.14
C VAL A 41 -20.02 5.21 -1.33
N VAL A 42 -19.63 6.27 -2.03
CA VAL A 42 -19.41 7.60 -1.45
C VAL A 42 -20.35 8.56 -2.16
N GLU A 43 -21.24 9.18 -1.40
CA GLU A 43 -22.23 10.12 -1.93
C GLU A 43 -21.74 11.57 -1.81
N GLY A 44 -21.82 12.31 -2.92
CA GLY A 44 -21.66 13.74 -2.94
C GLY A 44 -22.86 14.46 -2.33
N LYS A 45 -22.63 15.71 -1.92
CA LYS A 45 -23.69 16.58 -1.37
C LYS A 45 -24.58 17.18 -2.46
N GLU A 46 -24.08 17.25 -3.67
CA GLU A 46 -24.76 17.81 -4.83
C GLU A 46 -25.00 16.74 -5.92
N PRO A 47 -26.02 16.91 -6.77
CA PRO A 47 -26.19 16.08 -7.95
C PRO A 47 -24.96 16.12 -8.86
N GLY A 48 -24.65 15.00 -9.50
CA GLY A 48 -23.51 14.83 -10.38
C GLY A 48 -23.47 13.42 -10.96
N PRO A 49 -22.39 13.08 -11.69
CA PRO A 49 -22.29 11.79 -12.37
C PRO A 49 -22.13 10.62 -11.39
N LEU A 50 -22.46 9.42 -11.86
CA LEU A 50 -22.12 8.17 -11.20
C LEU A 50 -20.86 7.58 -11.84
N VAL A 51 -19.79 7.48 -11.05
CA VAL A 51 -18.52 6.86 -11.46
C VAL A 51 -18.35 5.53 -10.74
N VAL A 52 -18.02 4.48 -11.49
CA VAL A 52 -17.62 3.17 -10.96
C VAL A 52 -16.12 2.99 -11.14
N ILE A 53 -15.43 2.66 -10.05
CA ILE A 53 -14.02 2.25 -10.05
C ILE A 53 -13.92 0.78 -9.65
N SER A 54 -13.29 -0.02 -10.50
CA SER A 54 -13.03 -1.45 -10.27
C SER A 54 -11.52 -1.70 -10.15
N GLY A 55 -11.12 -2.51 -9.18
CA GLY A 55 -9.74 -2.96 -9.02
C GLY A 55 -9.66 -4.46 -8.73
N GLY A 56 -8.52 -5.06 -9.09
CA GLY A 56 -8.24 -6.47 -8.76
C GLY A 56 -9.09 -7.47 -9.56
N VAL A 57 -9.35 -7.17 -10.83
CA VAL A 57 -9.93 -8.13 -11.78
C VAL A 57 -8.98 -9.31 -12.00
N HIS A 58 -7.67 -9.03 -12.11
CA HIS A 58 -6.60 -10.01 -12.03
C HIS A 58 -5.92 -9.97 -10.66
N GLY A 59 -5.51 -11.14 -10.17
CA GLY A 59 -4.93 -11.28 -8.84
C GLY A 59 -3.43 -10.98 -8.73
N ASP A 60 -2.72 -11.01 -9.85
CA ASP A 60 -1.30 -10.64 -9.96
C ASP A 60 -1.09 -9.14 -10.25
N GLU A 61 -2.18 -8.36 -10.23
CA GLU A 61 -2.23 -6.93 -10.50
C GLU A 61 -2.70 -6.17 -9.23
N PRO A 62 -1.93 -6.20 -8.12
CA PRO A 62 -2.37 -5.66 -6.83
C PRO A 62 -2.52 -4.14 -6.79
N ALA A 63 -1.86 -3.37 -7.66
CA ALA A 63 -1.87 -1.90 -7.55
C ALA A 63 -3.27 -1.32 -7.74
N GLY A 64 -4.02 -1.80 -8.74
CA GLY A 64 -5.39 -1.37 -8.98
C GLY A 64 -6.31 -1.65 -7.79
N ALA A 65 -6.18 -2.84 -7.17
CA ALA A 65 -6.98 -3.18 -5.99
C ALA A 65 -6.67 -2.28 -4.78
N ARG A 66 -5.40 -1.94 -4.58
CA ARG A 66 -4.95 -1.05 -3.49
C ARG A 66 -5.36 0.40 -3.75
N ALA A 67 -5.22 0.88 -4.98
CA ALA A 67 -5.65 2.22 -5.35
C ALA A 67 -7.16 2.37 -5.18
N ALA A 68 -7.95 1.40 -5.65
CA ALA A 68 -9.39 1.37 -5.45
C ALA A 68 -9.77 1.39 -3.95
N GLU A 69 -9.09 0.60 -3.09
CA GLU A 69 -9.34 0.65 -1.65
C GLU A 69 -9.03 2.04 -1.07
N GLN A 70 -7.97 2.71 -1.52
CA GLN A 70 -7.61 4.04 -1.05
C GLN A 70 -8.63 5.11 -1.49
N VAL A 71 -8.95 5.19 -2.79
CA VAL A 71 -9.81 6.24 -3.34
C VAL A 71 -11.25 6.19 -2.84
N ARG A 72 -11.69 5.04 -2.30
CA ARG A 72 -13.00 4.94 -1.61
C ARG A 72 -13.10 5.84 -0.36
N HIS A 73 -11.98 6.34 0.13
CA HIS A 73 -11.88 7.26 1.27
C HIS A 73 -11.78 8.74 0.84
N TRP A 74 -11.85 9.04 -0.46
CA TRP A 74 -11.94 10.42 -0.91
C TRP A 74 -13.30 11.04 -0.58
N LYS A 75 -13.30 12.34 -0.31
CA LYS A 75 -14.51 13.11 -0.01
C LYS A 75 -15.14 13.63 -1.30
N ILE A 76 -16.21 12.97 -1.74
CA ILE A 76 -16.93 13.35 -2.95
C ILE A 76 -17.86 14.55 -2.69
N GLN A 77 -17.83 15.53 -3.58
CA GLN A 77 -18.64 16.74 -3.52
C GLN A 77 -19.93 16.62 -4.34
N LYS A 78 -19.83 16.06 -5.56
CA LYS A 78 -20.93 15.91 -6.51
C LYS A 78 -21.08 14.47 -6.97
N GLY A 79 -22.31 14.04 -7.20
CA GLY A 79 -22.59 12.72 -7.77
C GLY A 79 -22.33 11.57 -6.79
N ARG A 80 -22.01 10.39 -7.33
CA ARG A 80 -21.75 9.18 -6.52
C ARG A 80 -20.53 8.44 -7.05
N LEU A 81 -19.65 8.06 -6.14
CA LEU A 81 -18.52 7.18 -6.44
C LEU A 81 -18.82 5.78 -5.91
N LEU A 82 -18.92 4.80 -6.81
CA LEU A 82 -19.04 3.39 -6.46
C LEU A 82 -17.68 2.72 -6.66
N VAL A 83 -17.23 1.98 -5.65
CA VAL A 83 -15.91 1.35 -5.68
C VAL A 83 -16.02 -0.14 -5.40
N LEU A 84 -15.44 -0.94 -6.29
CA LEU A 84 -15.23 -2.38 -6.14
C LEU A 84 -13.72 -2.63 -6.04
N PRO A 85 -13.11 -2.59 -4.83
CA PRO A 85 -11.66 -2.67 -4.69
C PRO A 85 -11.07 -4.03 -5.04
N ARG A 86 -11.86 -5.09 -4.91
CA ARG A 86 -11.39 -6.47 -5.06
C ARG A 86 -12.40 -7.25 -5.88
N ALA A 87 -12.43 -7.01 -7.18
CA ALA A 87 -13.34 -7.70 -8.09
C ALA A 87 -13.17 -9.23 -8.04
N ASN A 88 -11.91 -9.71 -7.93
CA ASN A 88 -11.58 -11.13 -7.88
C ASN A 88 -10.76 -11.47 -6.63
N VAL A 89 -11.44 -11.56 -5.48
CA VAL A 89 -10.79 -11.83 -4.17
C VAL A 89 -10.01 -13.14 -4.14
N THR A 90 -10.46 -14.17 -4.86
CA THR A 90 -9.80 -15.48 -4.88
C THR A 90 -8.50 -15.43 -5.67
N ALA A 91 -8.50 -14.76 -6.83
CA ALA A 91 -7.29 -14.54 -7.63
C ALA A 91 -6.27 -13.67 -6.89
N LEU A 92 -6.72 -12.57 -6.25
CA LEU A 92 -5.86 -11.70 -5.43
C LEU A 92 -5.19 -12.47 -4.28
N ALA A 93 -5.95 -13.29 -3.55
CA ALA A 93 -5.41 -14.13 -2.49
C ALA A 93 -4.37 -15.15 -3.01
N ALA A 94 -4.53 -15.61 -4.25
CA ALA A 94 -3.61 -16.54 -4.89
C ALA A 94 -2.42 -15.86 -5.60
N GLY A 95 -2.44 -14.54 -5.80
CA GLY A 95 -1.46 -13.82 -6.60
C GLY A 95 -1.40 -14.31 -8.06
N LYS A 96 -2.56 -14.63 -8.64
CA LYS A 96 -2.65 -15.21 -9.99
C LYS A 96 -3.58 -14.40 -10.89
N ARG A 97 -3.26 -14.33 -12.17
CA ARG A 97 -4.11 -13.69 -13.18
C ARG A 97 -5.51 -14.29 -13.26
N LYS A 98 -5.58 -15.61 -13.35
CA LYS A 98 -6.81 -16.38 -13.57
C LYS A 98 -7.47 -16.76 -12.25
N ILE A 99 -8.79 -16.99 -12.30
CA ILE A 99 -9.59 -17.44 -11.16
C ILE A 99 -9.05 -18.80 -10.68
N PRO A 100 -8.62 -18.96 -9.41
CA PRO A 100 -8.11 -20.24 -8.92
C PRO A 100 -9.14 -21.37 -9.06
N GLY A 101 -8.72 -22.52 -9.60
CA GLY A 101 -9.60 -23.65 -9.87
C GLY A 101 -10.37 -23.55 -11.19
N GLU A 102 -10.33 -22.40 -11.86
CA GLU A 102 -10.90 -22.19 -13.19
C GLU A 102 -9.78 -21.77 -14.16
N ASN A 103 -9.72 -22.32 -15.38
CA ASN A 103 -8.76 -21.81 -16.37
C ASN A 103 -9.25 -20.51 -17.05
N ARG A 104 -10.03 -19.71 -16.33
CA ARG A 104 -10.79 -18.56 -16.82
C ARG A 104 -10.09 -17.25 -16.46
N ASP A 105 -9.95 -16.38 -17.45
CA ASP A 105 -9.54 -14.99 -17.27
C ASP A 105 -10.82 -14.14 -17.08
N LEU A 106 -10.96 -13.50 -15.91
CA LEU A 106 -12.14 -12.70 -15.60
C LEU A 106 -12.32 -11.55 -16.60
N ASN A 107 -11.22 -10.95 -17.07
CA ASN A 107 -11.25 -9.88 -18.06
C ASN A 107 -11.47 -10.38 -19.50
N ARG A 108 -11.94 -11.62 -19.66
CA ARG A 108 -12.47 -12.21 -20.91
C ARG A 108 -13.89 -12.76 -20.73
N SER A 109 -14.48 -12.57 -19.56
CA SER A 109 -15.74 -13.20 -19.15
C SER A 109 -16.91 -12.22 -19.07
N PHE A 110 -16.69 -10.93 -19.39
CA PHE A 110 -17.77 -9.96 -19.54
C PHE A 110 -18.36 -10.02 -20.96
N PRO A 111 -19.57 -9.47 -21.18
CA PRO A 111 -20.20 -9.54 -22.48
C PRO A 111 -19.36 -8.90 -23.58
N LYS A 112 -19.21 -9.62 -24.69
CA LYS A 112 -18.44 -9.11 -25.82
C LYS A 112 -19.23 -8.08 -26.61
N ALA A 113 -18.54 -7.09 -27.14
CA ALA A 113 -19.13 -6.14 -28.08
C ALA A 113 -19.65 -6.90 -29.32
N GLY A 114 -20.89 -6.63 -29.71
CA GLY A 114 -21.55 -7.27 -30.85
C GLY A 114 -22.18 -8.64 -30.60
N GLU A 115 -22.10 -9.17 -29.37
CA GLU A 115 -22.77 -10.40 -28.94
C GLU A 115 -23.95 -10.11 -28.01
N GLN A 116 -24.68 -11.15 -27.58
CA GLN A 116 -25.69 -10.99 -26.53
C GLN A 116 -25.01 -10.53 -25.22
N GLY A 117 -25.66 -9.65 -24.47
CA GLY A 117 -25.13 -8.98 -23.27
C GLY A 117 -24.93 -9.87 -22.03
N MET A 118 -24.50 -11.13 -22.20
CA MET A 118 -24.34 -12.11 -21.12
C MET A 118 -22.88 -12.23 -20.67
N ALA A 119 -22.65 -12.21 -19.37
CA ALA A 119 -21.37 -12.51 -18.75
C ALA A 119 -21.26 -14.02 -18.48
N GLU A 120 -20.04 -14.54 -18.36
CA GLU A 120 -19.77 -15.96 -18.16
C GLU A 120 -19.13 -16.24 -16.80
N GLY A 121 -19.86 -16.95 -15.94
CA GLY A 121 -19.36 -17.43 -14.66
C GLY A 121 -19.66 -16.48 -13.50
N THR A 122 -19.75 -17.05 -12.30
CA THR A 122 -20.34 -16.42 -11.11
C THR A 122 -19.83 -15.01 -10.80
N ILE A 123 -18.52 -14.79 -10.89
CA ILE A 123 -17.91 -13.49 -10.57
C ILE A 123 -18.29 -12.44 -11.64
N ALA A 124 -18.16 -12.80 -12.92
CA ALA A 124 -18.46 -11.89 -14.02
C ALA A 124 -19.96 -11.58 -14.08
N GLU A 125 -20.81 -12.59 -13.91
CA GLU A 125 -22.27 -12.46 -13.82
C GLU A 125 -22.67 -11.52 -12.70
N SER A 126 -22.16 -11.73 -11.48
CA SER A 126 -22.52 -10.89 -10.33
C SER A 126 -22.06 -9.44 -10.49
N ILE A 127 -20.87 -9.20 -11.04
CA ILE A 127 -20.36 -7.84 -11.32
C ILE A 127 -21.20 -7.18 -12.42
N TRP A 128 -21.52 -7.92 -13.49
CA TRP A 128 -22.27 -7.40 -14.62
C TRP A 128 -23.71 -7.05 -14.27
N GLU A 129 -24.40 -7.91 -13.53
CA GLU A 129 -25.74 -7.64 -12.99
C GLU A 129 -25.75 -6.40 -12.09
N TRP A 130 -24.75 -6.29 -11.21
CA TRP A 130 -24.60 -5.11 -10.36
C TRP A 130 -24.38 -3.85 -11.19
N LEU A 131 -23.47 -3.86 -12.17
CA LEU A 131 -23.17 -2.71 -13.01
C LEU A 131 -24.41 -2.23 -13.80
N GLN A 132 -25.16 -3.17 -14.38
CA GLN A 132 -26.43 -2.89 -15.07
C GLN A 132 -27.46 -2.22 -14.16
N ALA A 133 -27.53 -2.64 -12.89
CA ALA A 133 -28.44 -2.06 -11.92
C ALA A 133 -28.04 -0.62 -11.53
N GLN A 134 -26.75 -0.29 -11.55
CA GLN A 134 -26.27 1.05 -11.19
C GLN A 134 -26.43 2.08 -12.31
N ARG A 135 -26.33 1.65 -13.59
CA ARG A 135 -26.32 2.53 -14.77
C ARG A 135 -25.30 3.68 -14.65
N PRO A 136 -24.00 3.36 -14.53
CA PRO A 136 -22.96 4.37 -14.36
C PRO A 136 -22.82 5.25 -15.60
N ASP A 137 -22.40 6.50 -15.39
CA ASP A 137 -21.94 7.38 -16.46
C ASP A 137 -20.50 7.01 -16.87
N TRP A 138 -19.66 6.66 -15.88
CA TRP A 138 -18.26 6.28 -16.08
C TRP A 138 -17.90 4.94 -15.44
N VAL A 139 -17.09 4.13 -16.13
CA VAL A 139 -16.51 2.89 -15.62
C VAL A 139 -15.00 2.88 -15.86
N ILE A 140 -14.24 2.91 -14.76
CA ILE A 140 -12.78 2.88 -14.77
C ILE A 140 -12.31 1.57 -14.17
N ASP A 141 -11.60 0.77 -14.94
CA ASP A 141 -11.08 -0.53 -14.51
C ASP A 141 -9.55 -0.47 -14.37
N LEU A 142 -9.03 -0.76 -13.18
CA LEU A 142 -7.62 -0.59 -12.83
C LEU A 142 -6.86 -1.90 -13.00
N HIS A 143 -5.87 -1.90 -13.90
CA HIS A 143 -5.06 -3.05 -14.30
C HIS A 143 -3.57 -2.73 -14.26
N GLU A 144 -2.75 -3.77 -14.45
CA GLU A 144 -1.32 -3.61 -14.61
C GLU A 144 -0.74 -4.43 -15.77
N GLY A 145 0.09 -3.78 -16.58
CA GLY A 145 0.90 -4.43 -17.59
C GLY A 145 2.24 -4.91 -17.04
N TYR A 146 2.79 -5.95 -17.66
CA TYR A 146 4.09 -6.48 -17.25
C TYR A 146 5.25 -5.50 -17.52
N ASP A 147 5.34 -4.95 -18.72
CA ASP A 147 6.40 -4.06 -19.17
C ASP A 147 5.81 -2.71 -19.65
N PHE A 148 6.68 -1.73 -19.92
CA PHE A 148 6.28 -0.44 -20.44
C PHE A 148 5.94 -0.57 -21.93
N HIS A 149 4.78 -0.07 -22.36
CA HIS A 149 4.37 -0.10 -23.75
C HIS A 149 5.39 0.60 -24.68
N GLY A 150 5.95 1.73 -24.22
CA GLY A 150 6.97 2.51 -24.96
C GLY A 150 8.30 1.77 -25.16
N ARG A 151 8.54 0.69 -24.40
CA ARG A 151 9.71 -0.18 -24.54
C ARG A 151 9.38 -1.50 -25.25
N GLN A 152 8.22 -2.07 -24.93
CA GLN A 152 7.73 -3.35 -25.46
C GLN A 152 6.28 -3.18 -25.92
N PRO A 153 6.03 -2.92 -27.22
CA PRO A 153 4.70 -2.60 -27.74
C PRO A 153 3.64 -3.70 -27.52
N ALA A 154 4.06 -4.94 -27.30
CA ALA A 154 3.16 -6.05 -26.96
C ALA A 154 2.66 -6.02 -25.50
N SER A 155 3.27 -5.21 -24.63
CA SER A 155 2.78 -4.95 -23.28
C SER A 155 1.89 -3.71 -23.29
N VAL A 156 0.89 -3.71 -22.41
CA VAL A 156 -0.05 -2.59 -22.24
C VAL A 156 0.32 -1.70 -21.05
N GLY A 157 1.39 -2.01 -20.31
CA GLY A 157 1.74 -1.24 -19.12
C GLY A 157 2.12 0.20 -19.44
N SER A 158 1.80 1.11 -18.53
CA SER A 158 1.88 2.55 -18.73
C SER A 158 1.00 2.97 -19.91
N SER A 159 -0.30 2.72 -19.80
CA SER A 159 -1.27 3.20 -20.77
C SER A 159 -2.63 3.54 -20.17
N ILE A 160 -3.39 4.36 -20.91
CA ILE A 160 -4.83 4.54 -20.72
C ILE A 160 -5.48 3.95 -21.97
N ILE A 161 -6.30 2.91 -21.78
CA ILE A 161 -6.97 2.20 -22.86
C ILE A 161 -8.46 2.53 -22.87
N GLU A 162 -8.95 3.24 -23.88
CA GLU A 162 -10.29 3.84 -23.84
C GLU A 162 -11.28 3.28 -24.88
N ALA A 163 -12.58 3.30 -24.56
CA ALA A 163 -13.60 2.60 -25.34
C ALA A 163 -14.31 3.43 -26.43
N GLY A 164 -13.96 4.70 -26.59
CA GLY A 164 -14.49 5.71 -27.51
C GLY A 164 -15.47 6.68 -26.83
N GLY A 165 -15.56 7.91 -27.36
CA GLY A 165 -16.53 8.93 -26.95
C GLY A 165 -15.89 10.29 -26.71
N SER A 166 -16.58 11.37 -27.06
CA SER A 166 -16.04 12.75 -27.01
C SER A 166 -15.52 13.15 -25.64
N GLU A 167 -16.25 12.81 -24.58
CA GLU A 167 -15.89 13.11 -23.20
C GLU A 167 -14.64 12.34 -22.76
N VAL A 168 -14.48 11.10 -23.25
CA VAL A 168 -13.32 10.26 -22.98
C VAL A 168 -12.09 10.80 -23.71
N GLU A 169 -12.24 11.14 -24.99
CA GLU A 169 -11.18 11.75 -25.81
C GLU A 169 -10.65 13.07 -25.22
N ALA A 170 -11.53 13.86 -24.57
CA ALA A 170 -11.13 15.07 -23.88
C ALA A 170 -10.41 14.81 -22.54
N MET A 171 -10.76 13.72 -21.85
CA MET A 171 -10.22 13.38 -20.53
C MET A 171 -8.82 12.77 -20.58
N VAL A 172 -8.57 11.90 -21.56
CA VAL A 172 -7.30 11.13 -21.65
C VAL A 172 -6.06 12.03 -21.66
N PRO A 173 -5.98 13.13 -22.44
CA PRO A 173 -4.80 14.01 -22.42
C PRO A 173 -4.49 14.61 -21.05
N LEU A 174 -5.51 14.99 -20.27
CA LEU A 174 -5.34 15.58 -18.94
C LEU A 174 -4.76 14.55 -17.97
N MET A 175 -5.28 13.33 -17.99
CA MET A 175 -4.77 12.23 -17.16
C MET A 175 -3.33 11.86 -17.55
N LEU A 176 -3.03 11.81 -18.85
CA LEU A 176 -1.69 11.54 -19.36
C LEU A 176 -0.70 12.64 -18.97
N GLU A 177 -1.09 13.91 -19.02
CA GLU A 177 -0.26 15.02 -18.59
C GLU A 177 0.12 14.88 -17.11
N ALA A 178 -0.87 14.65 -16.25
CA ALA A 178 -0.65 14.54 -14.81
C ALA A 178 0.24 13.34 -14.44
N VAL A 179 -0.06 12.15 -14.95
CA VAL A 179 0.71 10.93 -14.59
C VAL A 179 2.12 10.93 -15.19
N ASN A 180 2.34 11.62 -16.30
CA ASN A 180 3.66 11.73 -16.95
C ASN A 180 4.50 12.90 -16.46
N ALA A 181 3.97 13.79 -15.60
CA ALA A 181 4.63 15.02 -15.20
C ALA A 181 6.04 14.80 -14.65
N GLU A 182 6.23 13.74 -13.86
CA GLU A 182 7.50 13.41 -13.20
C GLU A 182 8.27 12.27 -13.90
N ILE A 183 7.73 11.70 -14.99
CA ILE A 183 8.37 10.60 -15.71
C ILE A 183 9.35 11.16 -16.74
N VAL A 184 10.64 11.08 -16.39
CA VAL A 184 11.74 11.59 -17.24
C VAL A 184 12.00 10.69 -18.45
N ASP A 185 12.02 9.37 -18.27
CA ASP A 185 12.31 8.40 -19.34
C ASP A 185 11.12 8.30 -20.32
N PRO A 186 11.27 8.72 -21.59
CA PRO A 186 10.19 8.68 -22.56
C PRO A 186 9.64 7.28 -22.81
N GLN A 187 10.46 6.22 -22.67
CA GLN A 187 10.01 4.84 -22.88
C GLN A 187 9.11 4.32 -21.75
N ARG A 188 9.09 5.02 -20.61
CA ARG A 188 8.25 4.71 -19.45
C ARG A 188 6.99 5.56 -19.36
N LYS A 189 6.81 6.54 -20.26
CA LYS A 189 5.64 7.40 -20.24
C LYS A 189 4.36 6.62 -20.55
N PHE A 190 3.29 6.99 -19.85
CA PHE A 190 1.93 6.55 -20.13
C PHE A 190 1.52 7.00 -21.52
N GLN A 191 0.86 6.11 -22.26
CA GLN A 191 0.41 6.34 -23.63
C GLN A 191 -1.08 6.08 -23.78
N HIS A 192 -1.68 6.73 -24.78
CA HIS A 192 -3.08 6.52 -25.14
C HIS A 192 -3.19 5.28 -26.06
N LEU A 193 -4.03 4.31 -25.69
CA LEU A 193 -4.36 3.12 -26.48
C LEU A 193 -5.87 2.97 -26.63
N HIS A 194 -6.30 2.20 -27.64
CA HIS A 194 -7.71 1.87 -27.87
C HIS A 194 -7.83 0.65 -28.80
N PRO A 195 -8.96 -0.08 -28.77
CA PRO A 195 -9.94 -0.15 -27.68
C PRO A 195 -9.50 -1.15 -26.57
N PRO A 196 -10.15 -1.14 -25.39
CA PRO A 196 -10.02 -2.21 -24.41
C PRO A 196 -10.36 -3.56 -25.03
N VAL A 197 -9.69 -4.60 -24.54
CA VAL A 197 -9.86 -5.96 -25.06
C VAL A 197 -11.32 -6.43 -24.99
N ASN A 198 -11.79 -7.11 -26.04
CA ASN A 198 -13.16 -7.59 -26.07
C ASN A 198 -13.40 -8.66 -24.99
N GLY A 199 -14.53 -8.54 -24.28
CA GLY A 199 -14.85 -9.33 -23.09
C GLY A 199 -14.27 -8.79 -21.78
N SER A 200 -13.68 -7.58 -21.79
CA SER A 200 -13.32 -6.83 -20.57
C SER A 200 -14.50 -6.07 -19.99
N LEU A 201 -14.40 -5.72 -18.70
CA LEU A 201 -15.43 -4.93 -18.00
C LEU A 201 -15.65 -3.57 -18.67
N ALA A 202 -14.56 -2.84 -18.92
CA ALA A 202 -14.62 -1.52 -19.56
C ALA A 202 -15.22 -1.60 -20.98
N ARG A 203 -14.81 -2.59 -21.80
CA ARG A 203 -15.36 -2.75 -23.16
C ARG A 203 -16.85 -3.10 -23.12
N ALA A 204 -17.25 -3.98 -22.20
CA ALA A 204 -18.64 -4.38 -22.04
C ALA A 204 -19.52 -3.21 -21.58
N ALA A 205 -19.05 -2.42 -20.60
CA ALA A 205 -19.76 -1.24 -20.11
C ALA A 205 -20.04 -0.23 -21.23
N ALA A 206 -19.03 0.13 -22.02
CA ALA A 206 -19.22 1.03 -23.15
C ALA A 206 -20.17 0.44 -24.21
N ALA A 207 -19.97 -0.82 -24.60
CA ALA A 207 -20.72 -1.42 -25.70
C ALA A 207 -22.19 -1.72 -25.38
N HIS A 208 -22.51 -2.08 -24.13
CA HIS A 208 -23.85 -2.55 -23.74
C HIS A 208 -24.62 -1.58 -22.85
N LEU A 209 -23.94 -0.66 -22.16
CA LEU A 209 -24.56 0.33 -21.27
C LEU A 209 -24.40 1.77 -21.77
N GLY A 210 -23.55 2.01 -22.77
CA GLY A 210 -23.27 3.35 -23.28
C GLY A 210 -22.45 4.22 -22.33
N CYS A 211 -21.74 3.61 -21.38
CA CYS A 211 -20.89 4.33 -20.43
C CYS A 211 -19.62 4.87 -21.08
N HIS A 212 -19.10 5.96 -20.55
CA HIS A 212 -17.70 6.35 -20.75
C HIS A 212 -16.81 5.34 -20.01
N ALA A 213 -15.93 4.63 -20.71
CA ALA A 213 -15.16 3.56 -20.08
C ALA A 213 -13.71 3.50 -20.55
N MET A 214 -12.82 3.20 -19.61
CA MET A 214 -11.40 3.00 -19.87
C MET A 214 -10.76 2.01 -18.89
N ILE A 215 -9.64 1.45 -19.31
CA ILE A 215 -8.71 0.72 -18.46
C ILE A 215 -7.52 1.62 -18.18
N LEU A 216 -7.08 1.67 -16.92
CA LEU A 216 -5.82 2.31 -16.54
C LEU A 216 -4.79 1.23 -16.27
N GLU A 217 -3.65 1.25 -16.98
CA GLU A 217 -2.61 0.22 -16.91
C GLU A 217 -1.32 0.80 -16.31
N THR A 218 -0.98 0.47 -15.06
CA THR A 218 0.36 0.75 -14.51
C THR A 218 1.35 -0.35 -14.91
N THR A 219 2.65 -0.18 -14.67
CA THR A 219 3.66 -1.18 -15.08
C THR A 219 4.27 -1.89 -13.89
N THR A 220 4.21 -3.22 -13.86
CA THR A 220 4.79 -4.01 -12.75
C THR A 220 6.33 -4.05 -12.76
N ARG A 221 6.95 -4.07 -13.94
CA ARG A 221 8.41 -4.14 -14.10
C ARG A 221 9.10 -2.88 -13.59
N ASP A 222 10.11 -3.08 -12.76
CA ASP A 222 11.02 -2.04 -12.26
C ASP A 222 10.31 -0.85 -11.58
N GLN A 223 9.12 -1.08 -10.99
CA GLN A 223 8.38 -0.09 -10.21
C GLN A 223 7.92 -0.68 -8.87
N ALA A 224 8.05 0.12 -7.80
CA ALA A 224 7.50 -0.20 -6.50
C ALA A 224 5.97 -0.31 -6.56
N LEU A 225 5.35 -1.04 -5.63
CA LEU A 225 3.89 -1.11 -5.56
C LEU A 225 3.30 0.27 -5.22
N SER A 226 3.90 1.01 -4.28
CA SER A 226 3.46 2.37 -3.92
C SER A 226 3.35 3.31 -5.13
N LEU A 227 4.35 3.30 -6.03
CA LEU A 227 4.39 4.16 -7.22
C LEU A 227 3.26 3.82 -8.19
N ARG A 228 3.03 2.53 -8.44
CA ARG A 228 1.93 2.06 -9.30
C ARG A 228 0.57 2.47 -8.72
N VAL A 229 0.40 2.31 -7.41
CA VAL A 229 -0.82 2.75 -6.71
C VAL A 229 -1.00 4.27 -6.82
N ARG A 230 0.07 5.06 -6.63
CA ARG A 230 0.06 6.51 -6.79
C ARG A 230 -0.33 6.93 -8.20
N GLN A 231 0.22 6.30 -9.23
CA GLN A 231 -0.12 6.60 -10.63
C GLN A 231 -1.61 6.39 -10.92
N HIS A 232 -2.22 5.32 -10.40
CA HIS A 232 -3.68 5.15 -10.48
C HIS A 232 -4.43 6.30 -9.78
N ARG A 233 -4.05 6.65 -8.54
CA ARG A 233 -4.70 7.77 -7.82
C ARG A 233 -4.55 9.09 -8.57
N THR A 234 -3.37 9.40 -9.11
CA THR A 234 -3.13 10.61 -9.88
C THR A 234 -4.08 10.71 -11.08
N MET A 235 -4.20 9.64 -11.86
CA MET A 235 -5.13 9.59 -13.00
C MET A 235 -6.60 9.71 -12.56
N LEU A 236 -7.01 8.97 -11.52
CA LEU A 236 -8.38 9.02 -10.99
C LEU A 236 -8.73 10.38 -10.40
N LYS A 237 -7.78 11.05 -9.76
CA LYS A 237 -7.96 12.38 -9.18
C LYS A 237 -8.30 13.39 -10.28
N VAL A 238 -7.52 13.41 -11.37
CA VAL A 238 -7.81 14.27 -12.53
C VAL A 238 -9.21 14.02 -13.05
N LEU A 239 -9.58 12.75 -13.29
CA LEU A 239 -10.92 12.42 -13.76
C LEU A 239 -12.02 12.98 -12.84
N LEU A 240 -11.90 12.75 -11.53
CA LEU A 240 -12.94 13.16 -10.59
C LEU A 240 -12.96 14.68 -10.35
N GLU A 241 -11.82 15.37 -10.45
CA GLU A 241 -11.75 16.84 -10.38
C GLU A 241 -12.43 17.47 -11.61
N GLU A 242 -12.14 16.97 -12.80
CA GLU A 242 -12.75 17.45 -14.05
C GLU A 242 -14.27 17.19 -14.10
N LEU A 243 -14.73 16.11 -13.49
CA LEU A 243 -16.16 15.84 -13.29
C LEU A 243 -16.79 16.67 -12.15
N GLY A 244 -16.00 17.50 -11.46
CA GLY A 244 -16.42 18.29 -10.31
C GLY A 244 -16.80 17.46 -9.08
N MET A 245 -16.41 16.18 -9.05
CA MET A 245 -16.68 15.26 -7.96
C MET A 245 -15.67 15.41 -6.81
N LEU A 246 -14.45 15.85 -7.09
CA LEU A 246 -13.43 16.17 -6.10
C LEU A 246 -13.10 17.66 -6.09
N ALA A 247 -12.73 18.17 -4.91
CA ALA A 247 -12.15 19.49 -4.79
C ALA A 247 -10.75 19.52 -5.43
N THR A 248 -10.38 20.61 -6.08
CA THR A 248 -9.06 20.80 -6.72
C THR A 248 -7.89 20.73 -5.72
N ASP A 249 -8.15 20.99 -4.44
CA ASP A 249 -7.18 20.91 -3.35
C ASP A 249 -7.29 19.61 -2.54
N ALA A 250 -8.11 18.65 -2.99
CA ALA A 250 -8.23 17.36 -2.33
C ALA A 250 -6.87 16.66 -2.28
N PRO A 251 -6.49 16.02 -1.16
CA PRO A 251 -5.22 15.30 -1.07
C PRO A 251 -5.23 14.11 -2.04
N ASP A 252 -4.14 13.94 -2.80
CA ASP A 252 -3.95 12.74 -3.62
C ASP A 252 -4.02 11.47 -2.77
N TYR A 253 -3.38 11.53 -1.60
CA TYR A 253 -3.34 10.43 -0.66
C TYR A 253 -4.48 10.58 0.37
N PRO A 254 -5.58 9.82 0.25
CA PRO A 254 -6.67 9.88 1.22
C PRO A 254 -6.21 9.35 2.59
N ARG A 255 -7.02 9.60 3.62
CA ARG A 255 -6.74 9.05 4.95
C ARG A 255 -7.28 7.61 5.06
N PRO A 256 -6.55 6.72 5.75
CA PRO A 256 -7.09 5.44 6.17
C PRO A 256 -8.38 5.59 7.00
N ARG A 257 -9.10 4.49 7.19
CA ARG A 257 -10.35 4.49 7.94
C ARG A 257 -10.15 5.02 9.36
N GLU A 258 -11.05 5.89 9.80
CA GLU A 258 -11.04 6.42 11.16
C GLU A 258 -11.13 5.27 12.20
N GLY A 259 -10.31 5.36 13.25
CA GLY A 259 -10.21 4.35 14.31
C GLY A 259 -9.49 3.05 13.92
N ALA A 260 -8.99 2.92 12.67
CA ALA A 260 -8.05 1.86 12.33
C ALA A 260 -6.68 2.11 12.98
N PHE A 261 -5.91 1.03 13.19
CA PHE A 261 -4.48 1.15 13.45
C PHE A 261 -3.76 1.29 12.10
N ALA A 262 -3.58 2.52 11.68
CA ALA A 262 -3.09 2.87 10.35
C ALA A 262 -1.56 2.79 10.30
N VAL A 263 -1.04 1.96 9.39
CA VAL A 263 0.40 1.76 9.21
C VAL A 263 0.84 2.13 7.79
N ALA A 264 1.73 3.10 7.70
CA ALA A 264 2.45 3.46 6.48
C ALA A 264 3.68 2.55 6.34
N LEU A 265 3.69 1.67 5.35
CA LEU A 265 4.83 0.80 5.06
C LEU A 265 5.61 1.35 3.87
N PHE A 266 6.83 1.81 4.12
CA PHE A 266 7.69 2.36 3.09
C PHE A 266 8.01 1.32 2.01
N ASP A 267 7.77 1.70 0.75
CA ASP A 267 7.96 0.87 -0.43
C ASP A 267 8.45 1.76 -1.56
N ASP A 268 9.76 1.91 -1.69
CA ASP A 268 10.39 2.71 -2.75
C ASP A 268 11.84 2.25 -2.93
N ALA A 269 12.64 2.98 -3.71
CA ALA A 269 14.07 2.74 -3.83
C ALA A 269 14.73 2.60 -2.44
N GLY A 270 15.47 1.51 -2.28
CA GLY A 270 16.10 1.14 -1.01
C GLY A 270 15.27 0.22 -0.12
N ALA A 271 13.96 0.06 -0.32
CA ALA A 271 13.22 -1.09 0.20
C ALA A 271 13.42 -2.28 -0.76
N SER A 272 13.73 -3.49 -0.25
CA SER A 272 14.05 -4.60 -1.14
C SER A 272 13.60 -5.98 -0.64
N GLY A 273 13.64 -6.94 -1.57
CA GLY A 273 13.28 -8.33 -1.33
C GLY A 273 11.80 -8.48 -0.95
N SER A 274 11.53 -9.50 -0.12
CA SER A 274 10.18 -9.76 0.39
C SER A 274 9.86 -9.01 1.69
N GLY A 275 10.75 -8.15 2.19
CA GLY A 275 10.63 -7.46 3.49
C GLY A 275 9.29 -6.75 3.66
N PRO A 276 8.99 -5.72 2.85
CA PRO A 276 7.62 -5.36 2.44
C PRO A 276 6.49 -6.36 2.75
N GLN A 277 6.39 -7.46 2.00
CA GLN A 277 5.29 -8.42 2.10
C GLN A 277 5.29 -9.17 3.42
N GLN A 278 6.48 -9.40 4.03
CA GLN A 278 6.60 -10.05 5.32
C GLN A 278 6.09 -9.17 6.47
N VAL A 279 6.32 -7.86 6.39
CA VAL A 279 5.72 -6.89 7.33
C VAL A 279 4.20 -6.86 7.18
N GLU A 280 3.67 -6.81 5.94
CA GLU A 280 2.22 -6.90 5.71
C GLU A 280 1.64 -8.20 6.28
N ALA A 281 2.29 -9.35 6.05
CA ALA A 281 1.86 -10.64 6.59
C ALA A 281 1.85 -10.64 8.13
N THR A 282 2.82 -9.96 8.75
CA THR A 282 2.90 -9.79 10.21
C THR A 282 1.73 -8.95 10.72
N LEU A 283 1.49 -7.79 10.13
CA LEU A 283 0.44 -6.85 10.55
C LEU A 283 -0.97 -7.32 10.18
N SER A 284 -1.13 -8.23 9.21
CA SER A 284 -2.43 -8.82 8.87
C SER A 284 -3.12 -9.56 10.01
N LYS A 285 -2.36 -9.90 11.07
CA LYS A 285 -2.86 -10.56 12.29
C LYS A 285 -3.13 -9.58 13.43
N VAL A 286 -2.78 -8.31 13.27
CA VAL A 286 -3.05 -7.27 14.25
C VAL A 286 -4.47 -6.77 14.05
N GLN A 287 -5.29 -6.87 15.09
CA GLN A 287 -6.68 -6.45 15.05
C GLN A 287 -6.80 -4.95 14.69
N GLY A 288 -7.60 -4.65 13.67
CA GLY A 288 -7.83 -3.28 13.22
C GLY A 288 -6.65 -2.64 12.48
N ALA A 289 -5.56 -3.39 12.22
CA ALA A 289 -4.46 -2.87 11.43
C ALA A 289 -4.85 -2.66 9.97
N GLU A 290 -4.49 -1.51 9.44
CA GLU A 290 -4.68 -1.14 8.05
C GLU A 290 -3.34 -0.68 7.49
N VAL A 291 -2.77 -1.48 6.59
CA VAL A 291 -1.39 -1.27 6.09
C VAL A 291 -1.43 -0.79 4.66
N TRP A 292 -0.92 0.40 4.42
CA TRP A 292 -0.81 0.99 3.10
C TRP A 292 0.66 1.20 2.72
N ARG A 293 0.99 0.94 1.46
CA ARG A 293 2.32 1.23 0.93
C ARG A 293 2.45 2.73 0.68
N VAL A 294 3.60 3.29 1.04
CA VAL A 294 3.93 4.70 0.81
C VAL A 294 5.29 4.82 0.12
N GLY A 295 5.37 5.63 -0.93
CA GLY A 295 6.61 6.02 -1.58
C GLY A 295 7.22 7.29 -0.99
N GLY A 296 8.41 7.67 -1.46
CA GLY A 296 9.07 8.91 -1.06
C GLY A 296 8.25 10.15 -1.42
N ASP A 297 7.62 10.16 -2.60
CA ASP A 297 6.72 11.24 -3.04
C ASP A 297 5.48 11.35 -2.16
N ASP A 298 4.84 10.23 -1.81
CA ASP A 298 3.68 10.24 -0.90
C ASP A 298 4.06 10.85 0.46
N VAL A 299 5.24 10.52 0.99
CA VAL A 299 5.74 11.08 2.25
C VAL A 299 6.00 12.59 2.13
N ARG A 300 6.62 13.04 1.03
CA ARG A 300 6.84 14.48 0.77
C ARG A 300 5.53 15.26 0.72
N ASP A 301 4.51 14.67 0.11
CA ASP A 301 3.16 15.25 -0.02
C ASP A 301 2.33 15.15 1.27
N GLY A 302 2.91 14.60 2.35
CA GLY A 302 2.30 14.61 3.67
C GLY A 302 1.39 13.42 3.98
N ALA A 303 1.52 12.30 3.25
CA ALA A 303 0.71 11.09 3.48
C ALA A 303 0.73 10.61 4.94
N LEU A 304 1.84 10.79 5.66
CA LEU A 304 2.00 10.33 7.04
C LEU A 304 1.01 10.92 8.05
N ALA A 305 0.37 12.06 7.75
CA ALA A 305 -0.55 12.73 8.66
C ALA A 305 -1.79 11.89 9.03
N GLY A 306 -2.10 10.85 8.24
CA GLY A 306 -3.22 9.93 8.50
C GLY A 306 -2.83 8.60 9.16
N PHE A 307 -1.58 8.42 9.57
CA PHE A 307 -1.05 7.15 10.06
C PHE A 307 -0.64 7.20 11.54
N ASP A 308 -0.66 6.05 12.19
CA ASP A 308 -0.17 5.88 13.58
C ASP A 308 1.30 5.44 13.61
N LEU A 309 1.74 4.73 12.57
CA LEU A 309 3.06 4.13 12.47
C LEU A 309 3.62 4.25 11.06
N VAL A 310 4.89 4.62 10.94
CA VAL A 310 5.66 4.42 9.71
C VAL A 310 6.68 3.30 9.90
N VAL A 311 6.72 2.36 8.96
CA VAL A 311 7.63 1.22 8.95
C VAL A 311 8.58 1.31 7.77
N PHE A 312 9.88 1.29 8.05
CA PHE A 312 10.94 1.18 7.06
C PHE A 312 11.51 -0.24 7.08
N PRO A 313 11.33 -1.03 6.01
CA PRO A 313 11.79 -2.41 5.96
C PRO A 313 13.29 -2.49 5.65
N GLY A 314 13.81 -3.73 5.52
CA GLY A 314 15.17 -3.99 5.08
C GLY A 314 15.48 -3.52 3.66
N GLY A 315 16.78 -3.46 3.34
CA GLY A 315 17.30 -3.04 2.04
C GLY A 315 18.53 -2.14 2.16
N SER A 316 18.48 -0.92 1.61
CA SER A 316 19.56 0.06 1.66
C SER A 316 19.08 1.37 2.26
N ALA A 317 19.56 1.69 3.46
CA ALA A 317 19.13 2.86 4.22
C ALA A 317 19.47 4.19 3.53
N SER A 318 20.65 4.28 2.91
CA SER A 318 21.04 5.46 2.13
C SER A 318 20.14 5.68 0.91
N ARG A 319 19.72 4.60 0.23
CA ARG A 319 18.76 4.71 -0.88
C ARG A 319 17.34 5.04 -0.40
N GLN A 320 16.92 4.52 0.76
CA GLN A 320 15.65 4.93 1.38
C GLN A 320 15.68 6.44 1.71
N ALA A 321 16.79 6.94 2.26
CA ALA A 321 16.99 8.36 2.53
C ALA A 321 17.03 9.21 1.26
N GLU A 322 17.67 8.71 0.19
CA GLU A 322 17.69 9.36 -1.13
C GLU A 322 16.29 9.44 -1.74
N ALA A 323 15.52 8.33 -1.70
CA ALA A 323 14.15 8.27 -2.18
C ALA A 323 13.23 9.24 -1.44
N LEU A 324 13.44 9.46 -0.13
CA LEU A 324 12.73 10.48 0.65
C LEU A 324 13.17 11.92 0.32
N GLY A 325 14.43 12.12 -0.07
CA GLY A 325 15.07 13.44 -0.11
C GLY A 325 15.15 14.09 1.28
N GLU A 326 15.62 15.34 1.38
CA GLU A 326 15.59 16.06 2.67
C GLU A 326 14.16 16.36 3.13
N GLY A 327 13.28 16.79 2.22
CA GLY A 327 11.89 17.11 2.54
C GLY A 327 11.13 15.92 3.14
N GLY A 328 11.24 14.74 2.53
CA GLY A 328 10.58 13.53 3.04
C GLY A 328 11.18 13.06 4.37
N ARG A 329 12.51 13.17 4.55
CA ARG A 329 13.15 12.86 5.84
C ARG A 329 12.65 13.79 6.95
N GLU A 330 12.50 15.08 6.69
CA GLU A 330 11.94 16.00 7.68
C GLU A 330 10.46 15.72 7.99
N LYS A 331 9.67 15.29 7.00
CA LYS A 331 8.29 14.83 7.24
C LYS A 331 8.25 13.62 8.17
N VAL A 332 9.16 12.65 8.00
CA VAL A 332 9.27 11.50 8.91
C VAL A 332 9.70 11.95 10.32
N ARG A 333 10.71 12.82 10.44
CA ARG A 333 11.15 13.34 11.76
C ARG A 333 10.03 14.08 12.48
N THR A 334 9.31 14.96 11.76
CA THR A 334 8.17 15.71 12.29
C THR A 334 7.07 14.77 12.75
N PHE A 335 6.68 13.81 11.90
CA PHE A 335 5.69 12.79 12.22
C PHE A 335 6.00 12.08 13.54
N VAL A 336 7.25 11.63 13.71
CA VAL A 336 7.67 10.95 14.95
C VAL A 336 7.64 11.91 16.14
N ARG A 337 8.25 13.10 16.02
CA ARG A 337 8.29 14.08 17.12
C ARG A 337 6.89 14.48 17.59
N GLU A 338 5.92 14.52 16.68
CA GLU A 338 4.54 14.89 16.98
C GLU A 338 3.69 13.76 17.56
N GLY A 339 4.19 12.52 17.61
CA GLY A 339 3.50 11.40 18.26
C GLY A 339 3.34 10.15 17.38
N GLY A 340 3.70 10.23 16.10
CA GLY A 340 3.73 9.08 15.21
C GLY A 340 4.77 8.04 15.65
N GLY A 341 4.45 6.76 15.49
CA GLY A 341 5.38 5.68 15.73
C GLY A 341 6.37 5.49 14.59
N TYR A 342 7.59 5.02 14.89
CA TYR A 342 8.56 4.57 13.89
C TYR A 342 9.00 3.14 14.17
N ALA A 343 9.06 2.32 13.12
CA ALA A 343 9.74 1.03 13.17
C ALA A 343 10.73 0.89 12.01
N GLY A 344 11.99 0.64 12.33
CA GLY A 344 13.05 0.40 11.35
C GLY A 344 13.57 -1.03 11.45
N ILE A 345 13.53 -1.79 10.35
CA ILE A 345 14.05 -3.16 10.27
C ILE A 345 15.27 -3.16 9.35
N CYS A 346 16.41 -3.67 9.84
CA CYS A 346 17.68 -3.72 9.12
C CYS A 346 18.07 -2.33 8.55
N ALA A 347 17.82 -2.07 7.26
CA ALA A 347 18.01 -0.75 6.64
C ALA A 347 17.22 0.36 7.34
N GLY A 348 15.98 0.10 7.74
CA GLY A 348 15.23 1.09 8.53
C GLY A 348 15.90 1.39 9.87
N ALA A 349 16.55 0.41 10.51
CA ALA A 349 17.29 0.65 11.75
C ALA A 349 18.53 1.53 11.50
N TYR A 350 19.27 1.30 10.41
CA TYR A 350 20.34 2.23 9.97
C TYR A 350 19.80 3.65 9.70
N LEU A 351 18.63 3.77 9.07
CA LEU A 351 18.01 5.06 8.76
C LEU A 351 17.67 5.87 10.02
N ALA A 352 17.28 5.21 11.11
CA ALA A 352 16.95 5.84 12.38
C ALA A 352 18.16 6.34 13.19
N ALA A 353 19.37 5.83 12.91
CA ALA A 353 20.61 6.13 13.63
C ALA A 353 21.01 7.62 13.55
N THR A 354 22.11 8.00 14.22
CA THR A 354 22.60 9.40 14.21
C THR A 354 23.89 9.60 13.42
N ASN A 355 24.62 8.53 13.10
CA ASN A 355 25.99 8.62 12.61
C ASN A 355 26.14 8.81 11.09
N TYR A 356 25.08 9.15 10.36
CA TYR A 356 25.14 9.46 8.93
C TYR A 356 24.42 10.77 8.60
N SER A 357 24.95 11.53 7.64
CA SER A 357 24.32 12.78 7.16
C SER A 357 22.93 12.57 6.54
N TRP A 358 22.65 11.38 6.03
CA TRP A 358 21.37 10.99 5.45
C TRP A 358 20.39 10.40 6.47
N SER A 359 20.81 10.15 7.71
CA SER A 359 19.95 9.57 8.73
C SER A 359 18.82 10.50 9.17
N LEU A 360 17.82 9.92 9.81
CA LEU A 360 16.74 10.63 10.47
C LEU A 360 17.18 11.22 11.81
N GLY A 361 18.11 10.58 12.54
CA GLY A 361 18.56 11.06 13.84
C GLY A 361 17.45 11.01 14.90
N ILE A 362 16.66 9.93 14.91
CA ILE A 362 15.48 9.77 15.79
C ILE A 362 15.68 8.69 16.86
N SER A 363 16.86 8.08 16.91
CA SER A 363 17.23 7.08 17.92
C SER A 363 18.70 7.26 18.30
N ASN A 364 19.00 7.36 19.60
CA ASN A 364 20.35 7.65 20.14
C ASN A 364 21.32 6.46 20.02
N HIS A 365 21.42 5.89 18.82
CA HIS A 365 22.35 4.82 18.50
C HIS A 365 23.18 5.16 17.28
N ARG A 366 24.40 4.62 17.27
CA ARG A 366 25.30 4.58 16.13
C ARG A 366 25.54 3.15 15.70
N THR A 367 26.00 2.98 14.48
CA THR A 367 26.22 1.66 13.86
C THR A 367 27.69 1.36 13.62
N PHE A 368 28.06 0.08 13.74
CA PHE A 368 29.42 -0.38 13.44
C PHE A 368 29.63 -0.53 11.92
N CYS A 369 29.98 0.57 11.24
CA CYS A 369 30.17 0.60 9.79
C CYS A 369 31.43 1.34 9.33
N GLU A 370 32.35 1.59 10.26
CA GLU A 370 33.62 2.24 9.95
C GLU A 370 34.43 1.46 8.91
N MET A 371 35.31 2.18 8.21
CA MET A 371 36.31 1.57 7.34
C MET A 371 37.42 1.00 8.21
N ARG A 372 37.79 -0.25 7.97
CA ARG A 372 38.98 -0.86 8.58
C ARG A 372 39.84 -1.51 7.51
N GLU A 373 41.14 -1.43 7.69
CA GLU A 373 42.12 -2.17 6.90
C GLU A 373 41.89 -3.67 7.10
N VAL A 374 41.59 -4.39 6.02
CA VAL A 374 41.51 -5.85 6.02
C VAL A 374 42.78 -6.40 5.37
N PRO A 375 43.59 -7.20 6.10
CA PRO A 375 44.84 -7.75 5.56
C PRO A 375 44.64 -8.42 4.20
N GLY A 376 45.37 -7.92 3.19
CA GLY A 376 45.32 -8.44 1.81
C GLY A 376 44.08 -8.03 0.99
N GLN A 377 43.14 -7.27 1.54
CA GLN A 377 41.93 -6.81 0.84
C GLN A 377 41.75 -5.28 0.85
N GLY A 378 42.59 -4.56 1.59
CA GLY A 378 42.55 -3.10 1.76
C GLY A 378 41.40 -2.66 2.68
N GLU A 379 41.08 -1.37 2.64
CA GLU A 379 40.00 -0.81 3.44
C GLU A 379 38.63 -1.37 3.02
N LYS A 380 37.90 -1.91 4.00
CA LYS A 380 36.51 -2.39 3.84
C LYS A 380 35.63 -1.75 4.89
N SER A 381 34.35 -1.53 4.54
CA SER A 381 33.37 -1.11 5.54
C SER A 381 32.89 -2.31 6.34
N MET A 382 32.78 -2.14 7.66
CA MET A 382 32.42 -3.21 8.58
C MET A 382 30.94 -3.62 8.55
N TRP A 383 30.08 -2.93 7.76
CA TRP A 383 28.67 -3.29 7.63
C TRP A 383 28.47 -4.66 6.97
N TYR A 384 29.32 -5.03 6.00
CA TYR A 384 29.19 -6.26 5.24
C TYR A 384 29.80 -7.42 6.02
N ARG A 385 28.94 -8.32 6.52
CA ARG A 385 29.31 -9.50 7.31
C ARG A 385 29.03 -10.80 6.55
N GLY A 386 28.77 -10.73 5.25
CA GLY A 386 28.61 -11.88 4.37
C GLY A 386 27.16 -12.12 3.89
N PRO A 387 26.88 -13.32 3.35
CA PRO A 387 25.55 -13.70 2.91
C PRO A 387 24.57 -13.83 4.09
N SER A 388 23.28 -14.00 3.77
CA SER A 388 22.26 -14.30 4.80
C SER A 388 22.66 -15.50 5.64
N SER A 389 22.46 -15.39 6.95
CA SER A 389 22.78 -16.41 7.94
C SER A 389 21.74 -16.40 9.06
N THR A 390 21.78 -17.41 9.92
CA THR A 390 21.01 -17.40 11.18
C THR A 390 21.93 -16.93 12.29
N VAL A 391 21.41 -16.04 13.14
CA VAL A 391 22.05 -15.65 14.40
C VAL A 391 21.09 -15.91 15.54
N GLU A 392 21.65 -16.23 16.70
CA GLU A 392 20.91 -16.35 17.94
C GLU A 392 20.79 -14.97 18.58
N MET A 393 19.59 -14.63 19.04
CA MET A 393 19.35 -13.47 19.90
C MET A 393 18.49 -13.86 21.09
N GLU A 394 18.55 -13.11 22.18
CA GLU A 394 17.72 -13.36 23.36
C GLU A 394 17.03 -12.06 23.80
N LEU A 395 15.77 -12.17 24.19
CA LEU A 395 15.01 -11.05 24.75
C LEU A 395 15.50 -10.71 26.16
N THR A 396 15.67 -9.41 26.42
CA THR A 396 15.88 -8.92 27.79
C THR A 396 14.60 -9.06 28.62
N GLU A 397 14.66 -8.82 29.92
CA GLU A 397 13.44 -8.77 30.75
C GLU A 397 12.42 -7.74 30.21
N GLU A 398 12.90 -6.55 29.84
CA GLU A 398 12.08 -5.51 29.21
C GLU A 398 11.56 -5.94 27.83
N GLY A 399 12.39 -6.62 27.04
CA GLY A 399 11.97 -7.22 25.78
C GLY A 399 10.83 -8.23 25.94
N ARG A 400 10.90 -9.08 26.97
CA ARG A 400 9.84 -10.06 27.28
C ARG A 400 8.54 -9.39 27.73
N LYS A 401 8.63 -8.31 28.51
CA LYS A 401 7.46 -7.51 28.91
C LYS A 401 6.77 -6.89 27.69
N MET A 402 7.53 -6.29 26.78
CA MET A 402 6.98 -5.59 25.61
C MET A 402 6.53 -6.54 24.50
N MET A 403 7.38 -7.50 24.12
CA MET A 403 7.24 -8.25 22.86
C MET A 403 6.69 -9.66 23.07
N GLY A 404 6.37 -10.03 24.32
CA GLY A 404 5.85 -11.33 24.70
C GLY A 404 6.86 -12.15 25.51
N ASN A 405 6.34 -13.00 26.39
CA ASN A 405 7.14 -13.78 27.34
C ASN A 405 7.83 -14.99 26.69
N ILE A 406 8.72 -14.71 25.73
CA ILE A 406 9.54 -15.71 25.02
C ILE A 406 10.87 -15.83 25.78
N SER A 407 11.24 -17.05 26.17
CA SER A 407 12.48 -17.34 26.91
C SER A 407 13.47 -18.13 26.07
N GLY A 408 14.77 -17.89 26.30
CA GLY A 408 15.85 -18.58 25.61
C GLY A 408 16.28 -17.90 24.31
N GLU A 409 17.20 -18.56 23.60
CA GLU A 409 17.77 -18.08 22.35
C GLU A 409 16.80 -18.29 21.17
N LEU A 410 16.77 -17.30 20.29
CA LEU A 410 15.90 -17.20 19.13
C LEU A 410 16.76 -17.13 17.88
N GLY A 411 16.70 -18.20 17.08
CA GLY A 411 17.29 -18.22 15.76
C GLY A 411 16.55 -17.27 14.83
N VAL A 412 17.21 -16.21 14.38
CA VAL A 412 16.67 -15.20 13.47
C VAL A 412 17.55 -15.04 12.25
N ARG A 413 16.90 -14.78 11.10
CA ARG A 413 17.64 -14.45 9.88
C ARG A 413 18.38 -13.13 10.07
N TYR A 414 19.67 -13.11 9.80
CA TYR A 414 20.50 -11.92 9.77
C TYR A 414 21.00 -11.68 8.35
N HIS A 415 20.95 -10.41 7.92
CA HIS A 415 21.45 -10.01 6.61
C HIS A 415 22.03 -8.60 6.68
N ASN A 416 23.17 -8.48 7.37
CA ASN A 416 23.94 -7.23 7.48
C ASN A 416 23.18 -6.09 8.18
N GLY A 417 22.26 -6.42 9.09
CA GLY A 417 21.61 -5.46 9.97
C GLY A 417 22.62 -4.69 10.82
N PRO A 418 22.26 -3.51 11.37
CA PRO A 418 23.19 -2.71 12.15
C PRO A 418 23.63 -3.44 13.42
N ILE A 419 24.93 -3.42 13.68
CA ILE A 419 25.46 -3.66 15.03
C ILE A 419 25.41 -2.31 15.76
N MET A 420 24.58 -2.23 16.80
CA MET A 420 24.17 -0.96 17.40
C MET A 420 24.94 -0.68 18.70
N SER A 421 25.25 0.59 18.96
CA SER A 421 25.82 1.05 20.24
C SER A 421 25.33 2.46 20.57
N PRO A 422 25.41 2.92 21.83
CA PRO A 422 25.06 4.30 22.17
C PRO A 422 25.84 5.31 21.32
N ALA A 423 25.13 6.32 20.80
CA ALA A 423 25.76 7.42 20.08
C ALA A 423 26.30 8.51 21.02
N GLY A 424 25.62 8.70 22.17
CA GLY A 424 26.02 9.71 23.15
C GLY A 424 25.49 11.11 22.81
N GLU A 425 24.43 11.19 22.01
CA GLU A 425 23.75 12.45 21.72
C GLU A 425 22.98 12.93 22.94
N SER A 426 23.24 14.14 23.42
CA SER A 426 22.57 14.73 24.59
C SER A 426 21.10 15.06 24.33
N ASP A 427 20.77 15.32 23.08
CA ASP A 427 19.46 15.85 22.67
C ASP A 427 18.45 14.73 22.38
N LEU A 428 18.88 13.46 22.48
CA LEU A 428 18.03 12.29 22.28
C LEU A 428 18.01 11.42 23.54
N PRO A 429 16.84 10.88 23.95
CA PRO A 429 16.76 9.94 25.05
C PRO A 429 17.64 8.70 24.83
N GLU A 430 18.11 8.10 25.93
CA GLU A 430 18.74 6.78 25.86
C GLU A 430 17.74 5.72 25.35
N PHE A 431 18.24 4.68 24.70
CA PHE A 431 17.42 3.56 24.27
C PHE A 431 17.43 2.44 25.30
N ARG A 432 16.31 1.70 25.34
CA ARG A 432 16.18 0.42 26.04
C ARG A 432 16.59 -0.70 25.11
N VAL A 433 17.40 -1.63 25.60
CA VAL A 433 17.74 -2.86 24.86
C VAL A 433 16.66 -3.90 25.10
N LEU A 434 15.95 -4.27 24.03
CA LEU A 434 14.89 -5.28 24.07
C LEU A 434 15.39 -6.68 23.73
N ALA A 435 16.45 -6.80 22.93
CA ALA A 435 17.11 -8.07 22.64
C ALA A 435 18.61 -7.86 22.45
N ARG A 436 19.40 -8.89 22.74
CA ARG A 436 20.85 -8.92 22.49
C ARG A 436 21.22 -10.08 21.57
N PHE A 437 22.21 -9.88 20.73
CA PHE A 437 22.82 -11.00 19.99
C PHE A 437 23.54 -11.95 20.96
N ARG A 438 23.38 -13.25 20.73
CA ARG A 438 24.01 -14.36 21.45
C ARG A 438 24.95 -15.18 20.58
N SER A 439 24.90 -14.98 19.28
CA SER A 439 25.90 -15.47 18.35
C SER A 439 26.39 -14.33 17.45
N GLU A 440 27.41 -14.63 16.66
CA GLU A 440 28.02 -13.69 15.75
C GLU A 440 28.12 -14.29 14.33
N VAL A 441 28.08 -13.40 13.34
CA VAL A 441 28.46 -13.68 11.96
C VAL A 441 29.57 -12.70 11.60
N SER A 442 30.64 -13.18 10.98
CA SER A 442 31.74 -12.35 10.48
C SER A 442 32.13 -12.82 9.08
N HIS A 443 32.61 -11.87 8.27
CA HIS A 443 33.22 -12.14 6.97
C HIS A 443 34.72 -11.82 6.98
N TYR A 444 35.12 -10.82 7.75
CA TYR A 444 36.52 -10.44 7.97
C TYR A 444 36.92 -10.75 9.41
N ALA A 445 38.15 -11.23 9.63
CA ALA A 445 38.67 -11.52 10.97
C ALA A 445 38.60 -10.29 11.91
N VAL A 446 38.77 -9.08 11.37
CA VAL A 446 38.67 -7.82 12.14
C VAL A 446 37.25 -7.51 12.66
N GLN A 447 36.25 -8.28 12.23
CA GLN A 447 34.88 -8.19 12.72
C GLN A 447 34.62 -9.10 13.93
N GLU A 448 35.47 -10.11 14.18
CA GLU A 448 35.27 -11.09 15.25
C GLU A 448 35.17 -10.41 16.63
N GLY A 449 34.16 -10.79 17.41
CA GLY A 449 33.93 -10.27 18.77
C GLY A 449 33.28 -8.89 18.81
N THR A 450 32.73 -8.41 17.68
CA THR A 450 32.09 -7.09 17.61
C THR A 450 30.55 -7.16 17.66
N MET A 451 29.96 -8.34 17.50
CA MET A 451 28.51 -8.50 17.41
C MET A 451 27.88 -9.11 18.66
N GLU A 452 28.49 -10.16 19.22
CA GLU A 452 27.92 -10.87 20.36
C GLU A 452 27.74 -9.92 21.57
N GLY A 453 26.58 -10.01 22.23
CA GLY A 453 26.22 -9.15 23.37
C GLY A 453 25.72 -7.75 23.01
N THR A 454 25.89 -7.30 21.76
CA THR A 454 25.35 -6.02 21.30
C THR A 454 23.81 -6.04 21.17
N PRO A 455 23.14 -4.89 21.21
CA PRO A 455 21.69 -4.81 20.98
C PRO A 455 21.29 -5.34 19.60
N ALA A 456 20.38 -6.31 19.57
CA ALA A 456 19.71 -6.80 18.36
C ALA A 456 18.41 -6.04 18.09
N ILE A 457 17.69 -5.65 19.15
CA ILE A 457 16.47 -4.85 19.10
C ILE A 457 16.54 -3.79 20.19
N LEU A 458 16.22 -2.55 19.85
CA LEU A 458 16.12 -1.44 20.79
C LEU A 458 14.81 -0.68 20.64
N ALA A 459 14.41 0.00 21.71
CA ALA A 459 13.28 0.92 21.72
C ALA A 459 13.63 2.21 22.46
N THR A 460 13.17 3.34 21.93
CA THR A 460 13.36 4.67 22.52
C THR A 460 12.17 5.57 22.18
N GLU A 461 12.26 6.83 22.55
CA GLU A 461 11.29 7.87 22.27
C GLU A 461 11.98 9.02 21.54
N CYS A 462 11.26 9.71 20.68
CA CYS A 462 11.73 10.93 20.02
C CYS A 462 10.56 11.91 19.94
N GLY A 463 10.67 13.02 20.69
CA GLY A 463 9.52 13.88 20.96
C GLY A 463 8.41 13.10 21.67
N ARG A 464 7.20 13.08 21.10
CA ARG A 464 6.06 12.29 21.61
C ARG A 464 5.94 10.90 20.98
N GLY A 465 6.77 10.59 19.97
CA GLY A 465 6.71 9.34 19.24
C GLY A 465 7.56 8.23 19.87
N ARG A 466 7.17 6.98 19.61
CA ARG A 466 7.94 5.79 20.01
C ARG A 466 8.66 5.20 18.81
N VAL A 467 9.91 4.80 19.03
CA VAL A 467 10.82 4.34 17.98
C VAL A 467 11.32 2.94 18.34
N VAL A 468 11.16 1.98 17.42
CA VAL A 468 11.73 0.64 17.52
C VAL A 468 12.71 0.42 16.37
N CYS A 469 13.92 -0.04 16.68
CA CYS A 469 14.92 -0.42 15.68
C CYS A 469 15.29 -1.90 15.87
N ILE A 470 15.18 -2.67 14.80
CA ILE A 470 15.38 -4.11 14.77
C ILE A 470 16.49 -4.39 13.76
N SER A 471 17.60 -4.95 14.23
CA SER A 471 18.74 -5.29 13.36
C SER A 471 18.50 -6.53 12.49
N PRO A 472 18.13 -7.70 13.06
CA PRO A 472 17.88 -8.91 12.28
C PRO A 472 16.49 -8.87 11.60
N HIS A 473 16.09 -9.99 11.00
CA HIS A 473 14.83 -10.13 10.25
C HIS A 473 13.85 -11.13 10.88
N PRO A 474 13.38 -10.94 12.12
CA PRO A 474 12.37 -11.81 12.73
C PRO A 474 11.06 -11.86 11.94
N GLU A 475 10.71 -10.83 11.16
CA GLU A 475 9.54 -10.83 10.27
C GLU A 475 9.61 -11.90 9.16
N SER A 476 10.82 -12.35 8.84
CA SER A 476 11.04 -13.40 7.84
C SER A 476 10.65 -14.80 8.34
N THR A 477 10.45 -14.98 9.65
CA THR A 477 10.13 -16.28 10.26
C THR A 477 8.72 -16.25 10.85
N PRO A 478 7.78 -17.10 10.37
CA PRO A 478 6.39 -17.09 10.85
C PRO A 478 6.22 -17.20 12.37
N GLU A 479 7.09 -17.98 13.03
CA GLU A 479 7.11 -18.17 14.49
C GLU A 479 7.32 -16.85 15.26
N TRP A 480 8.11 -15.93 14.72
CA TRP A 480 8.44 -14.66 15.38
C TRP A 480 7.53 -13.50 14.97
N ARG A 481 6.58 -13.72 14.05
CA ARG A 481 5.61 -12.68 13.65
C ARG A 481 4.75 -12.17 14.82
N PRO A 482 4.27 -12.99 15.79
CA PRO A 482 3.55 -12.47 16.94
C PRO A 482 4.38 -11.52 17.81
N MET A 483 5.68 -11.80 17.98
CA MET A 483 6.61 -10.90 18.67
C MET A 483 6.73 -9.57 17.91
N MET A 484 6.95 -9.65 16.59
CA MET A 484 7.03 -8.48 15.73
C MET A 484 5.75 -7.64 15.72
N ALA A 485 4.59 -8.28 15.64
CA ALA A 485 3.29 -7.62 15.68
C ALA A 485 3.11 -6.82 16.98
N ARG A 486 3.58 -7.34 18.12
CA ARG A 486 3.57 -6.61 19.40
C ARG A 486 4.52 -5.42 19.39
N SER A 487 5.74 -5.58 18.87
CA SER A 487 6.71 -4.48 18.76
C SER A 487 6.20 -3.34 17.89
N LEU A 488 5.63 -3.67 16.71
CA LEU A 488 5.06 -2.69 15.80
C LEU A 488 3.82 -2.01 16.42
N SER A 489 2.95 -2.78 17.08
CA SER A 489 1.79 -2.21 17.78
C SER A 489 2.22 -1.29 18.92
N TRP A 490 3.26 -1.64 19.67
CA TRP A 490 3.82 -0.78 20.71
C TRP A 490 4.41 0.50 20.15
N ALA A 491 5.05 0.48 18.97
CA ALA A 491 5.56 1.71 18.36
C ALA A 491 4.41 2.66 17.97
N GLY A 492 3.34 2.13 17.36
CA GLY A 492 2.29 2.96 16.77
C GLY A 492 1.08 3.29 17.65
N ARG A 493 0.69 2.43 18.60
CA ARG A 493 -0.53 2.65 19.42
C ARG A 493 -0.20 3.41 20.68
N GLN A 494 -0.26 4.74 20.65
CA GLN A 494 -0.01 5.56 21.85
C GLN A 494 -0.90 5.07 22.99
N ASP A 495 -0.34 4.97 24.21
CA ASP A 495 -1.13 4.57 25.37
C ASP A 495 -2.14 5.69 25.63
N GLY A 496 -3.43 5.39 25.46
CA GLY A 496 -4.55 6.28 25.76
C GLY A 496 -4.92 6.26 27.22
#